data_AF-A0A1V4D2V0-F1
#
_entry.id   AF-A0A1V4D2V0-F1
#
_cell.length_a   1.000
_cell.length_b   1.000
_cell.length_c   1.000
_cell.angle_alpha   90.00
_cell.angle_beta   90.00
_cell.angle_gamma   90.00
#
_symmetry.space_group_name_H-M   'P 1'
#
loop_
_entity.id
_entity.type
_entity.pdbx_description
1 polymer ?
#
loop_
_entity_poly.entity_id
_entity_poly.type
_entity_poly.pdbx_seq_one_letter_code
_entity_poly.pdbx_strand_id
1 'polypeptide(L)'
;MTTAPGTPPERTAVRVELLIDQRWFTVCGLTDLTPGRGVAALLPDGAQVAVFLDRAGRTYAIANRDPFTGAYVLSRGLLGSAGGRPFVASPLLKQRFDLVTGRCLDDEGVAVQAYATRTRAVPDEVTARVA
;
A
#
# COMPACT_ATOMS: atom_id res chain seq x y z
N MET A 1 -18.89 -29.46 37.05
CA MET A 1 -18.48 -28.03 37.07
C MET A 1 -18.34 -27.60 35.62
N THR A 2 -19.40 -27.04 35.03
CA THR A 2 -19.47 -26.65 33.61
C THR A 2 -18.74 -25.32 33.44
N THR A 3 -17.65 -25.30 32.69
CA THR A 3 -17.01 -24.06 32.24
C THR A 3 -17.76 -23.52 31.02
N ALA A 4 -18.21 -22.27 31.13
CA ALA A 4 -18.84 -21.53 30.04
C ALA A 4 -17.86 -21.34 28.86
N PRO A 5 -18.34 -21.25 27.60
CA PRO A 5 -17.51 -20.86 26.48
C PRO A 5 -17.10 -19.39 26.66
N GLY A 6 -15.81 -19.14 26.86
CA GLY A 6 -15.26 -17.79 26.92
C GLY A 6 -15.51 -17.06 25.60
N THR A 7 -15.97 -15.82 25.70
CA THR A 7 -16.03 -14.87 24.58
C THR A 7 -14.68 -14.86 23.87
N PRO A 8 -14.60 -15.06 22.54
CA PRO A 8 -13.34 -14.94 21.82
C PRO A 8 -12.77 -13.54 22.05
N PRO A 9 -11.44 -13.38 22.15
CA PRO A 9 -10.85 -12.05 22.24
C PRO A 9 -11.31 -11.24 21.02
N GLU A 10 -11.86 -10.06 21.29
CA GLU A 10 -12.27 -9.07 20.31
C GLU A 10 -11.01 -8.66 19.53
N ARG A 11 -10.81 -9.30 18.37
CA ARG A 11 -9.61 -9.08 17.57
C ARG A 11 -9.70 -7.67 16.98
N THR A 12 -8.61 -6.93 17.06
CA THR A 12 -8.51 -5.60 16.44
C THR A 12 -7.81 -5.77 15.10
N ALA A 13 -8.51 -5.46 14.00
CA ALA A 13 -7.90 -5.43 12.69
C ALA A 13 -7.23 -4.07 12.46
N VAL A 14 -6.04 -4.08 11.87
CA VAL A 14 -5.39 -2.84 11.41
C VAL A 14 -5.66 -2.70 9.92
N ARG A 15 -6.26 -1.57 9.53
CA ARG A 15 -6.57 -1.23 8.14
C ARG A 15 -5.56 -0.21 7.61
N VAL A 16 -5.20 -0.35 6.34
CA VAL A 16 -4.41 0.64 5.62
C VAL A 16 -5.37 1.56 4.87
N GLU A 17 -5.25 2.86 5.12
CA GLU A 17 -6.06 3.89 4.50
C GLU A 17 -5.19 4.85 3.68
N LEU A 18 -5.73 5.30 2.55
CA LEU A 18 -5.12 6.30 1.68
C LEU A 18 -5.93 7.60 1.71
N LEU A 19 -5.26 8.74 1.68
CA LEU A 19 -5.92 10.03 1.49
C LEU A 19 -6.21 10.25 0.00
N ILE A 20 -7.50 10.29 -0.35
CA ILE A 20 -8.01 10.50 -1.71
C ILE A 20 -9.11 11.55 -1.60
N ASP A 21 -9.04 12.62 -2.41
CA ASP A 21 -10.04 13.70 -2.41
C ASP A 21 -10.39 14.23 -0.99
N GLN A 22 -9.35 14.45 -0.17
CA GLN A 22 -9.47 14.91 1.22
C GLN A 22 -10.20 13.94 2.16
N ARG A 23 -10.36 12.67 1.77
CA ARG A 23 -11.00 11.62 2.58
C ARG A 23 -10.09 10.41 2.70
N TRP A 24 -10.16 9.74 3.85
CA TRP A 24 -9.44 8.49 4.06
C TRP A 24 -10.25 7.33 3.54
N PHE A 25 -9.67 6.57 2.63
CA PHE A 25 -10.26 5.41 2.00
C PHE A 25 -9.52 4.15 2.41
N THR A 26 -10.24 3.17 2.96
CA THR A 26 -9.66 1.87 3.33
C THR A 26 -9.36 1.05 2.08
N VAL A 27 -8.10 0.64 1.93
CA VAL A 27 -7.65 -0.13 0.77
C VAL A 27 -7.52 -1.61 1.06
N CYS A 28 -6.91 -1.98 2.19
CA CYS A 28 -6.72 -3.37 2.59
C CYS A 28 -6.48 -3.48 4.10
N GLY A 29 -6.49 -4.70 4.63
CA GLY A 29 -5.92 -4.99 5.94
C GLY A 29 -4.39 -4.92 5.90
N LEU A 30 -3.78 -4.53 7.02
CA LEU A 30 -2.31 -4.54 7.14
C LEU A 30 -1.76 -5.95 6.98
N THR A 31 -2.52 -6.98 7.38
CA THR A 31 -2.19 -8.40 7.23
C THR A 31 -2.17 -8.89 5.79
N ASP A 32 -2.80 -8.15 4.86
CA ASP A 32 -2.77 -8.46 3.43
C ASP A 32 -1.45 -8.00 2.79
N LEU A 33 -0.68 -7.16 3.48
CA LEU A 33 0.62 -6.67 3.01
C LEU A 33 1.75 -7.53 3.55
N THR A 34 2.53 -8.10 2.64
CA THR A 34 3.80 -8.74 2.99
C THR A 34 4.93 -7.69 2.92
N PRO A 35 5.73 -7.49 3.99
CA PRO A 35 6.84 -6.55 3.96
C PRO A 35 7.78 -6.77 2.77
N GLY A 36 8.09 -5.71 2.04
CA GLY A 36 8.94 -5.75 0.85
C GLY A 36 8.24 -6.15 -0.46
N ARG A 37 6.95 -6.51 -0.41
CA ARG A 37 6.14 -6.79 -1.61
C ARG A 37 5.05 -5.73 -1.76
N GLY A 38 4.85 -5.28 -3.00
CA GLY A 38 3.73 -4.42 -3.32
C GLY A 38 2.47 -5.22 -3.63
N VAL A 39 1.33 -4.60 -3.39
CA VAL A 39 0.00 -5.08 -3.79
C VAL A 39 -0.66 -4.00 -4.63
N ALA A 40 -1.28 -4.38 -5.74
CA ALA A 40 -2.12 -3.48 -6.51
C ALA A 40 -3.51 -3.42 -5.89
N ALA A 41 -4.07 -2.23 -5.77
CA ALA A 41 -5.45 -2.01 -5.36
C ALA A 41 -6.16 -1.06 -6.32
N LEU A 42 -7.48 -1.20 -6.41
CA LEU A 42 -8.35 -0.36 -7.21
C LEU A 42 -9.00 0.70 -6.32
N LEU A 43 -8.92 1.95 -6.75
CA LEU A 43 -9.56 3.09 -6.09
C LEU A 43 -11.00 3.29 -6.63
N PRO A 44 -11.87 4.01 -5.91
CA PRO A 44 -13.26 4.23 -6.33
C PRO A 44 -13.42 4.94 -7.68
N ASP A 45 -12.43 5.74 -8.09
CA ASP A 45 -12.37 6.44 -9.39
C ASP A 45 -11.86 5.54 -10.53
N GLY A 46 -11.54 4.26 -10.24
CA GLY A 46 -10.97 3.32 -11.19
C GLY A 46 -9.45 3.41 -11.34
N ALA A 47 -8.78 4.33 -10.65
CA ALA A 47 -7.33 4.39 -10.64
C ALA A 47 -6.74 3.18 -9.90
N GLN A 48 -5.56 2.73 -10.32
CA GLN A 48 -4.83 1.68 -9.61
C GLN A 48 -3.67 2.26 -8.83
N VAL A 49 -3.54 1.80 -7.59
CA VAL A 49 -2.48 2.19 -6.65
C VAL A 49 -1.63 0.97 -6.31
N ALA A 50 -0.33 1.16 -6.19
CA ALA A 50 0.62 0.20 -5.67
C ALA A 50 0.87 0.54 -4.20
N VAL A 51 0.47 -0.37 -3.31
CA VAL A 51 0.61 -0.24 -1.86
C VAL A 51 1.75 -1.13 -1.38
N PHE A 52 2.60 -0.60 -0.52
CA PHE A 52 3.77 -1.27 0.01
C PHE A 52 3.80 -1.19 1.52
N LEU A 53 4.35 -2.23 2.14
CA LEU A 53 4.77 -2.24 3.53
C LEU A 53 6.28 -2.44 3.56
N ASP A 54 7.03 -1.57 4.23
CA ASP A 54 8.47 -1.80 4.44
C ASP A 54 8.72 -2.73 5.64
N ARG A 55 9.99 -3.13 5.82
CA ARG A 55 10.39 -3.98 6.94
C ARG A 55 10.33 -3.28 8.30
N ALA A 56 10.19 -1.96 8.33
CA ALA A 56 10.00 -1.17 9.54
C ALA A 56 8.51 -0.97 9.89
N GLY A 57 7.59 -1.57 9.12
CA GLY A 57 6.15 -1.48 9.34
C GLY A 57 5.50 -0.20 8.79
N ARG A 58 6.21 0.60 7.99
CA ARG A 58 5.66 1.81 7.37
C ARG A 58 4.98 1.47 6.05
N THR A 59 3.84 2.09 5.80
CA THR A 59 3.07 1.90 4.58
C THR A 59 3.33 3.02 3.59
N TYR A 60 3.41 2.70 2.30
CA TYR A 60 3.56 3.67 1.22
C TYR A 60 2.60 3.34 0.09
N ALA A 61 2.20 4.35 -0.67
CA ALA A 61 1.32 4.16 -1.80
C ALA A 61 1.65 5.15 -2.92
N ILE A 62 1.78 4.63 -4.13
CA ILE A 62 2.01 5.40 -5.36
C ILE A 62 1.09 4.89 -6.47
N ALA A 63 0.86 5.66 -7.53
CA ALA A 63 0.14 5.15 -8.70
C ALA A 63 0.79 3.86 -9.23
N ASN A 64 -0.01 2.86 -9.60
CA ASN A 64 0.52 1.56 -10.06
C ASN A 64 1.00 1.61 -11.52
N ARG A 65 0.57 2.63 -12.28
CA ARG A 65 0.95 2.82 -13.68
C ARG A 65 2.36 3.38 -13.78
N ASP A 66 3.24 2.64 -14.45
CA ASP A 66 4.57 3.11 -14.82
C ASP A 66 4.43 4.19 -15.91
N PRO A 67 4.97 5.41 -15.70
CA PRO A 67 4.82 6.52 -16.64
C PRO A 67 5.61 6.33 -17.94
N PHE A 68 6.67 5.51 -17.95
CA PHE A 68 7.48 5.27 -19.15
C PHE A 68 6.85 4.25 -20.08
N THR A 69 6.24 3.20 -19.53
CA THR A 69 5.66 2.10 -20.32
C THR A 69 4.13 2.16 -20.42
N GLY A 70 3.49 2.90 -19.52
CA GLY A 70 2.04 2.93 -19.37
C GLY A 70 1.43 1.67 -18.75
N ALA A 71 2.25 0.70 -18.33
CA ALA A 71 1.79 -0.57 -17.77
C ALA A 71 1.55 -0.47 -16.25
N TYR A 72 0.56 -1.21 -15.74
CA TYR A 72 0.18 -1.25 -14.33
C TYR A 72 1.03 -2.25 -13.53
N VAL A 73 2.33 -1.96 -13.40
CA VAL A 73 3.33 -2.93 -12.92
C VAL A 73 4.13 -2.49 -11.70
N LEU A 74 3.99 -1.25 -11.21
CA LEU A 74 4.86 -0.75 -10.15
C LEU A 74 4.72 -1.52 -8.83
N SER A 75 3.53 -2.05 -8.51
CA SER A 75 3.30 -2.94 -7.37
C SER A 75 4.16 -4.21 -7.39
N ARG A 76 4.64 -4.64 -8.55
CA ARG A 76 5.52 -5.80 -8.72
C ARG A 76 7.00 -5.43 -8.66
N GLY A 77 7.30 -4.15 -8.48
CA GLY A 77 8.67 -3.63 -8.42
C GLY A 77 9.43 -4.08 -7.18
N LEU A 78 10.74 -3.94 -7.25
CA LEU A 78 11.63 -4.29 -6.15
C LEU A 78 11.83 -3.08 -5.24
N LEU A 79 11.59 -3.23 -3.95
CA LEU A 79 11.88 -2.18 -2.98
C LEU A 79 13.38 -2.08 -2.69
N GLY A 80 13.85 -0.85 -2.55
CA GLY A 80 15.22 -0.53 -2.16
C GLY A 80 15.29 0.77 -1.35
N SER A 81 16.51 1.17 -1.01
CA SER A 81 16.77 2.45 -0.36
C SER A 81 18.00 3.11 -1.00
N ALA A 82 17.92 4.41 -1.25
CA ALA A 82 19.02 5.22 -1.77
C ALA A 82 19.18 6.46 -0.89
N GLY A 83 20.31 6.60 -0.19
CA GLY A 83 20.53 7.71 0.73
C GLY A 83 19.47 7.79 1.85
N GLY A 84 18.92 6.65 2.29
CA GLY A 84 17.86 6.58 3.28
C GLY A 84 16.44 6.78 2.74
N ARG A 85 16.27 7.09 1.45
CA ARG A 85 14.97 7.26 0.80
C ARG A 85 14.47 5.92 0.25
N PRO A 86 13.30 5.43 0.69
CA PRO A 86 12.73 4.20 0.16
C PRO A 86 12.25 4.41 -1.27
N PHE A 87 12.55 3.47 -2.16
CA PHE A 87 12.12 3.51 -3.55
C PHE A 87 11.60 2.15 -4.01
N VAL A 88 10.84 2.14 -5.10
CA VAL A 88 10.51 0.94 -5.87
C VAL A 88 11.13 1.04 -7.27
N ALA A 89 11.88 0.02 -7.67
CA ALA A 89 12.38 -0.11 -9.03
C ALA A 89 11.31 -0.74 -9.92
N SER A 90 10.93 -0.06 -11.01
CA SER A 90 10.00 -0.58 -12.01
C SER A 90 10.46 -1.96 -12.51
N PRO A 91 9.58 -2.98 -12.60
CA PRO A 91 9.96 -4.29 -13.08
C PRO A 91 10.54 -4.29 -14.50
N LEU A 92 10.05 -3.41 -15.36
CA LEU A 92 10.31 -3.44 -16.80
C LEU A 92 11.61 -2.73 -17.14
N LEU A 93 11.70 -1.44 -16.80
CA LEU A 93 12.79 -0.58 -17.24
C LEU A 93 13.70 -0.12 -16.08
N LYS A 94 13.47 -0.61 -14.86
CA LYS A 94 14.30 -0.44 -13.65
C LYS A 94 14.44 1.00 -13.13
N GLN A 95 13.70 1.98 -13.65
CA GLN A 95 13.63 3.30 -13.05
C GLN A 95 13.11 3.20 -11.62
N ARG A 96 13.71 3.99 -10.74
CA ARG A 96 13.48 3.99 -9.31
C ARG A 96 12.56 5.14 -8.97
N PHE A 97 11.40 4.82 -8.40
CA PHE A 97 10.43 5.80 -7.93
C PHE A 97 10.49 5.88 -6.41
N ASP A 98 10.70 7.08 -5.89
CA ASP A 98 10.66 7.35 -4.47
C ASP A 98 9.26 7.10 -3.91
N LEU A 99 9.16 6.29 -2.85
CA LEU A 99 7.88 5.88 -2.27
C LEU A 99 7.19 6.95 -1.42
N VAL A 100 7.91 7.99 -1.02
CA VAL A 100 7.39 9.08 -0.19
C VAL A 100 6.81 10.19 -1.07
N THR A 101 7.50 10.51 -2.16
CA THR A 101 7.24 11.67 -3.01
C THR A 101 6.72 11.30 -4.40
N GLY A 102 6.91 10.05 -4.83
CA GLY A 102 6.58 9.58 -6.18
C GLY A 102 7.55 10.02 -7.27
N ARG A 103 8.58 10.82 -6.94
CA ARG A 103 9.58 11.29 -7.91
C ARG A 103 10.44 10.14 -8.44
N CYS A 104 10.70 10.15 -9.74
CA CYS A 104 11.71 9.28 -10.32
C CYS A 104 13.10 9.77 -9.89
N LEU A 105 13.95 8.86 -9.40
CA LEU A 105 15.32 9.15 -8.97
C LEU A 105 16.32 9.12 -10.14
N ASP A 106 15.89 8.61 -11.29
CA ASP A 106 16.71 8.46 -12.50
C ASP A 106 16.37 9.51 -13.57
N ASP A 107 15.26 10.24 -13.41
CA ASP A 107 14.82 11.32 -14.29
C ASP A 107 13.99 12.34 -13.50
N GLU A 108 14.54 13.52 -13.24
CA GLU A 108 13.91 14.55 -12.40
C GLU A 108 12.62 15.14 -13.02
N GLY A 109 12.41 14.97 -14.33
CA GLY A 109 11.20 15.42 -15.03
C GLY A 109 10.02 14.49 -14.86
N VAL A 110 10.21 13.31 -14.27
CA VAL A 110 9.19 12.26 -14.19
C VAL A 110 8.80 11.99 -12.74
N ALA A 111 7.50 11.91 -12.49
CA ALA A 111 6.94 11.51 -11.21
C ALA A 111 5.65 10.71 -11.40
N VAL A 112 5.33 9.91 -10.40
CA VAL A 112 4.02 9.30 -10.21
C VAL A 112 3.32 9.95 -9.02
N GLN A 113 1.99 9.88 -8.99
CA GLN A 113 1.24 10.35 -7.83
C GLN A 113 1.59 9.50 -6.60
N ALA A 114 2.00 10.15 -5.51
CA ALA A 114 2.12 9.55 -4.19
C ALA A 114 0.88 9.87 -3.36
N TYR A 115 0.45 8.91 -2.54
CA TYR A 115 -0.72 9.02 -1.68
C TYR A 115 -0.28 9.02 -0.22
N ALA A 116 -0.86 9.91 0.59
CA ALA A 116 -0.65 9.86 2.03
C ALA A 116 -1.30 8.58 2.57
N THR A 117 -0.54 7.82 3.36
CA THR A 117 -0.98 6.56 3.97
C THR A 117 -1.14 6.74 5.47
N ARG A 118 -2.06 5.98 6.06
CA ARG A 118 -2.09 5.76 7.50
C ARG A 118 -2.60 4.36 7.82
N THR A 119 -2.27 3.89 9.01
CA THR A 119 -2.87 2.68 9.59
C THR A 119 -3.90 3.07 10.63
N ARG A 120 -5.03 2.38 10.64
CA ARG A 120 -6.12 2.59 11.62
C ARG A 120 -6.52 1.26 12.23
N ALA A 121 -6.51 1.19 13.56
CA ALA A 121 -7.12 0.09 14.30
C ALA A 121 -8.64 0.20 14.24
N VAL A 122 -9.31 -0.87 13.83
CA VAL A 122 -10.76 -1.00 13.87
C VAL A 122 -11.12 -2.27 14.64
N PRO A 123 -12.22 -2.28 15.43
CA PRO A 123 -12.76 -3.52 15.97
C PRO A 123 -13.05 -4.51 14.82
N ASP A 124 -12.79 -5.80 15.01
CA ASP A 124 -13.33 -6.84 14.11
C ASP A 124 -14.85 -6.89 14.30
N GLU A 125 -15.56 -5.92 13.72
CA GLU A 125 -16.95 -6.17 13.36
C GLU A 125 -16.94 -7.28 12.33
N VAL A 126 -17.62 -8.39 12.64
CA VAL A 126 -17.85 -9.57 11.80
C VAL A 126 -18.21 -9.11 10.38
N THR A 127 -17.21 -8.88 9.54
CA THR A 127 -17.43 -8.29 8.23
C THR A 127 -17.76 -9.43 7.28
N ALA A 128 -18.97 -9.36 6.78
CA ALA A 128 -19.58 -10.26 5.81
C ALA A 128 -18.60 -10.66 4.69
N ARG A 129 -18.76 -11.91 4.27
CA ARG A 129 -17.98 -12.63 3.26
C ARG A 129 -17.73 -11.77 2.01
N VAL A 130 -16.47 -11.66 1.63
CA VAL A 130 -16.06 -11.28 0.27
C VAL A 130 -16.41 -12.44 -0.67
N ALA A 131 -17.00 -12.12 -1.82
CA ALA A 131 -17.36 -13.06 -2.88
C ALA A 131 -16.12 -13.61 -3.62
#